data_AF-A0A0P8V4I4-F1
#
_entry.id   AF-A0A0P8V4I4-F1
#
_cell.length_a   1.000
_cell.length_b   1.000
_cell.length_c   1.000
_cell.angle_alpha   90.00
_cell.angle_beta   90.00
_cell.angle_gamma   90.00
#
_symmetry.space_group_name_H-M   'P 1'
#
loop_
_entity.id
_entity.type
_entity.pdbx_description
1 polymer ?
#
loop_
_entity_poly.entity_id
_entity_poly.type
_entity_poly.pdbx_seq_one_letter_code
_entity_poly.pdbx_strand_id
1 'polypeptide(L)'
;MLIESMATSLVVGKVRGGKLENIGKVQIRCWYLFVLGFILEFTSVYLKIKHIGVISTFVDKYFIYVHSLSYILIFVALMLNFKNKSMILVFIGTLLNFIVIVANGGRMPVSPEGLKAANLISNLEMLKKDMIITHTLITDSTRLPILGDIIPLIKPYPFPKIISIGDIFLGLGIFFFIQGAMTKKGIFSRKTKMIKFEYKKN
;
A
#
# COMPACT_ATOMS: atom_id res chain seq x y z
N MET A 1 2.72 -8.30 -3.20
CA MET A 1 1.25 -8.22 -3.13
C MET A 1 0.67 -7.10 -3.98
N LEU A 2 1.23 -5.89 -3.93
CA LEU A 2 0.63 -4.75 -4.65
C LEU A 2 0.68 -4.89 -6.17
N ILE A 3 1.84 -5.18 -6.74
CA ILE A 3 2.01 -5.35 -8.19
C ILE A 3 1.10 -6.47 -8.69
N GLU A 4 1.00 -7.56 -7.94
CA GLU A 4 0.18 -8.71 -8.29
C GLU A 4 -1.32 -8.39 -8.21
N SER A 5 -1.74 -7.62 -7.19
CA SER A 5 -3.11 -7.12 -7.06
C SER A 5 -3.46 -6.18 -8.22
N MET A 6 -2.52 -5.31 -8.64
CA MET A 6 -2.69 -4.46 -9.81
C MET A 6 -2.79 -5.28 -11.10
N ALA A 7 -1.86 -6.20 -11.34
CA ALA A 7 -1.83 -7.03 -12.55
C ALA A 7 -3.08 -7.88 -12.68
N THR A 8 -3.45 -8.62 -11.63
CA THR A 8 -4.67 -9.44 -11.60
C THR A 8 -5.92 -8.58 -11.77
N SER A 9 -5.96 -7.40 -11.16
CA SER A 9 -7.07 -6.47 -11.36
C SER A 9 -7.21 -5.96 -12.79
N LEU A 10 -6.10 -5.69 -13.48
CA LEU A 10 -6.14 -5.25 -14.88
C LEU A 10 -6.69 -6.36 -15.78
N VAL A 11 -6.23 -7.60 -15.57
CA VAL A 11 -6.71 -8.79 -16.30
C VAL A 11 -8.20 -9.00 -16.06
N VAL A 12 -8.62 -9.10 -14.80
CA VAL A 12 -10.04 -9.31 -14.44
C VAL A 12 -10.90 -8.13 -14.90
N GLY A 13 -10.42 -6.89 -14.74
CA GLY A 13 -11.09 -5.68 -15.21
C GLY A 13 -11.31 -5.70 -16.72
N LYS A 14 -10.34 -6.19 -17.50
CA LYS A 14 -10.45 -6.33 -18.96
C LYS A 14 -11.44 -7.43 -19.36
N VAL A 15 -11.40 -8.59 -18.69
CA VAL A 15 -12.35 -9.70 -18.89
C VAL A 15 -13.79 -9.25 -18.59
N ARG A 16 -13.98 -8.39 -17.58
CA ARG A 16 -15.28 -7.78 -17.24
C ARG A 16 -15.73 -6.68 -18.22
N GLY A 17 -15.03 -6.48 -19.34
CA GLY A 17 -15.35 -5.45 -20.34
C GLY A 17 -14.91 -4.03 -19.96
N GLY A 18 -14.05 -3.88 -18.96
CA GLY A 18 -13.49 -2.59 -18.54
C GLY A 18 -12.49 -2.03 -19.56
N LYS A 19 -12.35 -0.71 -19.58
CA LYS A 19 -11.41 0.01 -20.47
C LYS A 19 -10.28 0.65 -19.65
N LEU A 20 -9.03 0.46 -20.10
CA LEU A 20 -7.85 1.08 -19.46
C LEU A 20 -7.91 2.61 -19.52
N GLU A 21 -8.45 3.17 -20.59
CA GLU A 21 -8.69 4.61 -20.75
C GLU A 21 -9.54 5.22 -19.61
N ASN A 22 -10.39 4.42 -18.95
CA ASN A 22 -11.20 4.91 -17.85
C ASN A 22 -10.39 5.14 -16.58
N ILE A 23 -9.24 4.47 -16.42
CA ILE A 23 -8.34 4.67 -15.28
C ILE A 23 -7.81 6.11 -15.27
N GLY A 24 -7.40 6.63 -16.44
CA GLY A 24 -6.93 8.00 -16.57
C GLY A 24 -8.01 9.08 -16.32
N LYS A 25 -9.30 8.68 -16.29
CA LYS A 25 -10.43 9.57 -15.99
C LYS A 25 -10.77 9.60 -14.50
N VAL A 26 -10.13 8.76 -13.67
CA VAL A 26 -10.38 8.73 -12.24
C VAL A 26 -9.76 9.96 -11.59
N GLN A 27 -10.60 10.73 -10.91
CA GLN A 27 -10.16 11.85 -10.11
C GLN A 27 -9.93 11.38 -8.67
N ILE A 28 -8.65 11.24 -8.30
CA ILE A 28 -8.23 11.03 -6.91
C ILE A 28 -7.93 12.39 -6.31
N ARG A 29 -8.65 12.72 -5.23
CA ARG A 29 -8.45 13.99 -4.53
C ARG A 29 -7.09 13.98 -3.83
N CYS A 30 -6.31 15.05 -3.99
CA CYS A 30 -4.99 15.19 -3.37
C CYS A 30 -4.04 14.01 -3.64
N TRP A 31 -4.04 13.47 -4.86
CA TRP A 31 -3.20 12.33 -5.25
C TRP A 31 -1.70 12.56 -4.99
N TYR A 32 -1.25 13.81 -5.05
CA TYR A 32 0.14 14.20 -4.77
C TYR A 32 0.58 13.83 -3.35
N LEU A 33 -0.33 13.70 -2.38
CA LEU A 33 -0.01 13.27 -1.02
C LEU A 33 0.48 11.80 -0.97
N PHE A 34 -0.08 10.92 -1.83
CA PHE A 34 0.44 9.55 -1.97
C PHE A 34 1.87 9.56 -2.50
N VAL A 35 2.14 10.38 -3.52
CA VAL A 35 3.46 10.50 -4.13
C VAL A 35 4.46 11.09 -3.17
N LEU A 36 4.10 12.15 -2.44
CA LEU A 36 4.95 12.76 -1.42
C LEU A 36 5.27 11.78 -0.29
N GLY A 37 4.26 11.07 0.22
CA GLY A 37 4.47 10.03 1.24
C GLY A 37 5.44 8.95 0.76
N PHE A 38 5.25 8.44 -0.46
CA PHE A 38 6.13 7.42 -1.03
C PHE A 38 7.56 7.91 -1.28
N ILE A 39 7.74 9.12 -1.82
CA ILE A 39 9.07 9.70 -2.04
C ILE A 39 9.80 9.89 -0.71
N LEU A 40 9.09 10.40 0.30
CA LEU A 40 9.64 10.64 1.62
C LEU A 40 10.07 9.33 2.29
N GLU A 41 9.25 8.29 2.19
CA GLU A 41 9.57 6.94 2.66
C GLU A 41 10.79 6.35 1.93
N PHE A 42 10.76 6.34 0.60
CA PHE A 42 11.82 5.79 -0.23
C PHE A 42 13.17 6.48 0.01
N THR A 43 13.15 7.81 0.08
CA THR A 43 14.36 8.61 0.34
C THR A 43 14.92 8.29 1.72
N SER A 44 14.07 8.15 2.74
CA SER A 44 14.50 7.86 4.11
C SER A 44 15.16 6.48 4.22
N VAL A 45 14.57 5.46 3.61
CA VAL A 45 15.12 4.11 3.55
C VAL A 45 16.43 4.09 2.76
N TYR A 46 16.48 4.78 1.62
CA TYR A 46 17.68 4.85 0.78
C TYR A 46 18.87 5.51 1.51
N LEU A 47 18.64 6.65 2.17
CA LEU A 47 19.67 7.36 2.93
C LEU A 47 20.19 6.54 4.11
N LYS A 48 19.30 5.80 4.79
CA LYS A 48 19.67 4.91 5.90
C LYS A 48 20.57 3.76 5.44
N ILE A 49 20.27 3.14 4.31
CA ILE A 49 21.08 2.03 3.76
C ILE A 49 22.47 2.50 3.31
N LYS A 50 22.58 3.70 2.72
CA LYS A 50 23.83 4.18 2.15
C LYS A 50 24.84 4.71 3.18
N HIS A 51 24.46 4.86 4.46
CA HIS A 51 25.32 5.39 5.53
C HIS A 51 26.12 6.65 5.11
N ILE A 52 25.46 7.60 4.43
CA ILE A 52 26.13 8.79 3.88
C ILE A 52 26.44 9.79 5.00
N GLY A 53 27.61 9.65 5.64
CA GLY A 53 28.22 10.65 6.52
C GLY A 53 27.29 11.25 7.58
N VAL A 54 27.39 12.57 7.82
CA VAL A 54 26.62 13.32 8.85
C VAL A 54 25.09 13.28 8.62
N ILE A 55 24.65 13.01 7.39
CA ILE A 55 23.23 12.88 7.06
C ILE A 55 22.66 11.57 7.63
N SER A 56 23.46 10.50 7.72
CA SER A 56 23.01 9.21 8.25
C SER A 56 22.63 9.28 9.73
N THR A 57 23.40 9.99 10.56
CA THR A 57 23.10 10.14 11.99
C THR A 57 21.84 10.98 12.24
N PHE A 58 21.55 11.96 11.39
CA PHE A 58 20.30 12.69 11.43
C PHE A 58 19.11 11.81 11.00
N VAL A 59 19.25 11.08 9.88
CA VAL A 59 18.20 10.18 9.39
C VAL A 59 17.90 9.07 10.40
N ASP A 60 18.90 8.48 11.04
CA ASP A 60 18.69 7.44 12.05
C ASP A 60 17.94 7.96 13.28
N LYS A 61 18.28 9.17 13.74
CA LYS A 61 17.60 9.82 14.87
C LYS A 61 16.14 10.18 14.55
N TYR A 62 15.87 10.63 13.33
CA TYR A 62 14.55 11.11 12.93
C TYR A 62 13.73 10.10 12.11
N PHE A 63 14.27 8.89 11.87
CA PHE A 63 13.67 7.89 10.99
C PHE A 63 12.20 7.61 11.33
N ILE A 64 11.89 7.40 12.61
CA ILE A 64 10.52 7.12 13.05
C ILE A 64 9.56 8.29 12.81
N TYR A 65 10.03 9.53 12.92
CA TYR A 65 9.21 10.73 12.66
C TYR A 65 8.94 10.89 11.17
N VAL A 66 9.96 10.69 10.34
CA VAL A 66 9.85 10.77 8.88
C VAL A 66 8.96 9.64 8.36
N HIS A 67 9.15 8.41 8.86
CA HIS A 67 8.26 7.28 8.58
C HIS A 67 6.82 7.56 9.02
N SER A 68 6.61 8.08 10.23
CA SER A 68 5.26 8.43 10.69
C SER A 68 4.61 9.52 9.82
N LEU A 69 5.39 10.52 9.38
CA LEU A 69 4.93 11.56 8.48
C LEU A 69 4.53 10.99 7.11
N SER A 70 5.29 10.03 6.56
CA SER A 70 4.94 9.35 5.29
C SER A 70 3.55 8.71 5.39
N TYR A 71 3.29 7.99 6.48
CA TYR A 71 2.00 7.37 6.76
C TYR A 71 0.88 8.40 6.96
N ILE A 72 1.12 9.50 7.68
CA ILE A 72 0.12 10.57 7.86
C ILE A 72 -0.30 11.14 6.51
N LEU A 73 0.64 11.42 5.60
CA LEU A 73 0.32 11.93 4.26
C LEU A 73 -0.56 10.93 3.48
N ILE A 74 -0.22 9.64 3.54
CA ILE A 74 -0.99 8.57 2.90
C ILE A 74 -2.39 8.46 3.53
N PHE A 75 -2.51 8.51 4.86
CA PHE A 75 -3.81 8.44 5.55
C PHE A 75 -4.71 9.62 5.20
N VAL A 76 -4.18 10.84 5.19
CA VAL A 76 -4.94 12.03 4.77
C VAL A 76 -5.44 11.85 3.35
N ALA A 77 -4.60 11.40 2.43
CA ALA A 77 -4.98 11.12 1.05
C ALA A 77 -6.11 10.08 0.95
N LEU A 78 -6.03 8.99 1.72
CA LEU A 78 -7.04 7.94 1.76
C LEU A 78 -8.38 8.45 2.31
N MET A 79 -8.34 9.16 3.45
CA MET A 79 -9.53 9.72 4.11
C MET A 79 -10.28 10.69 3.20
N LEU A 80 -9.56 11.54 2.46
CA LEU A 80 -10.15 12.44 1.47
C LEU A 80 -10.85 11.73 0.31
N ASN A 81 -10.62 10.42 0.13
CA ASN A 81 -11.16 9.59 -0.95
C ASN A 81 -12.08 8.46 -0.46
N PHE A 82 -12.56 8.47 0.80
CA PHE A 82 -13.49 7.45 1.35
C PHE A 82 -14.83 7.32 0.62
N LYS A 83 -15.21 8.31 -0.21
CA LYS A 83 -16.34 8.16 -1.14
C LYS A 83 -16.17 6.95 -2.08
N ASN A 84 -14.94 6.55 -2.36
CA ASN A 84 -14.64 5.27 -2.99
C ASN A 84 -14.45 4.19 -1.92
N LYS A 85 -15.39 3.25 -1.81
CA LYS A 85 -15.33 2.15 -0.82
C LYS A 85 -14.02 1.34 -0.88
N SER A 86 -13.40 1.25 -2.05
CA SER A 86 -12.11 0.56 -2.22
C SER A 86 -10.99 1.25 -1.42
N MET A 87 -11.05 2.58 -1.26
CA MET A 87 -10.08 3.35 -0.46
C MET A 87 -10.21 3.06 1.04
N ILE A 88 -11.38 2.63 1.51
CA ILE A 88 -11.57 2.22 2.91
C ILE A 88 -10.80 0.91 3.18
N LEU A 89 -10.83 -0.04 2.24
CA LEU A 89 -10.04 -1.27 2.36
C LEU A 89 -8.54 -0.99 2.36
N VAL A 90 -8.07 -0.12 1.45
CA VAL A 90 -6.67 0.34 1.45
C VAL A 90 -6.32 0.98 2.79
N PHE A 91 -7.17 1.87 3.31
CA PHE A 91 -6.98 2.51 4.61
C PHE A 91 -6.89 1.52 5.77
N ILE A 92 -7.78 0.54 5.84
CA ILE A 92 -7.74 -0.49 6.89
C ILE A 92 -6.43 -1.28 6.79
N GLY A 93 -6.04 -1.71 5.58
CA GLY A 93 -4.77 -2.43 5.38
C GLY A 93 -3.55 -1.62 5.80
N THR A 94 -3.46 -0.36 5.35
CA THR A 94 -2.39 0.57 5.75
C THR A 94 -2.39 0.83 7.26
N LEU A 95 -3.57 0.96 7.88
CA LEU A 95 -3.71 1.21 9.32
C LEU A 95 -3.23 0.02 10.15
N LEU A 96 -3.61 -1.21 9.76
CA LEU A 96 -3.15 -2.43 10.42
C LEU A 96 -1.62 -2.53 10.38
N ASN A 97 -1.02 -2.35 9.19
CA ASN A 97 0.43 -2.38 9.04
C ASN A 97 1.11 -1.27 9.87
N PHE A 98 0.58 -0.05 9.83
CA PHE A 98 1.10 1.08 10.59
C PHE A 98 1.12 0.82 12.11
N ILE A 99 0.02 0.31 12.67
CA ILE A 99 -0.09 0.03 14.10
C ILE A 99 0.98 -0.98 14.53
N VAL A 100 1.16 -2.05 13.75
CA VAL A 100 2.17 -3.08 14.05
C VAL A 100 3.58 -2.52 13.96
N ILE A 101 3.87 -1.77 12.90
CA ILE A 101 5.19 -1.17 12.67
C ILE A 101 5.56 -0.22 13.82
N VAL A 102 4.65 0.69 14.20
CA VAL A 102 4.90 1.63 15.31
C VAL A 102 5.04 0.90 16.64
N ALA A 103 4.21 -0.12 16.90
CA ALA A 103 4.29 -0.90 18.13
C ALA A 103 5.62 -1.66 18.29
N ASN A 104 6.34 -1.93 17.19
CA ASN A 104 7.61 -2.66 17.17
C ASN A 104 8.80 -1.78 16.76
N GLY A 105 8.77 -0.49 17.09
CA GLY A 105 9.92 0.41 16.94
C GLY A 105 10.18 0.85 15.49
N GLY A 106 9.16 0.87 14.65
CA GLY A 106 9.27 1.27 13.24
C GLY A 106 9.67 0.13 12.31
N ARG A 107 9.56 -1.14 12.74
CA ARG A 107 9.92 -2.31 11.94
C ARG A 107 8.77 -3.30 11.89
N MET A 108 8.55 -3.88 10.72
CA MET A 108 7.54 -4.92 10.52
C MET A 108 8.05 -6.27 11.06
N PRO A 109 7.39 -6.90 12.04
CA PRO A 109 7.76 -8.23 12.51
C PRO A 109 7.43 -9.30 11.47
N VAL A 110 8.35 -10.25 11.27
CA VAL A 110 8.26 -11.33 10.30
C VAL A 110 8.45 -12.69 10.98
N SER A 111 7.61 -13.66 10.66
CA SER A 111 7.71 -15.03 11.17
C SER A 111 8.96 -15.75 10.63
N PRO A 112 9.87 -16.22 11.50
CA PRO A 112 11.01 -17.06 11.09
C PRO A 112 10.56 -18.37 10.41
N GLU A 113 9.49 -18.98 10.92
CA GLU A 113 8.91 -20.23 10.41
C GLU A 113 8.28 -20.01 9.04
N GLY A 114 7.56 -18.90 8.86
CA GLY A 114 7.02 -18.49 7.56
C GLY A 114 8.13 -18.28 6.53
N LEU A 115 9.29 -17.74 6.92
CA LEU A 115 10.42 -17.51 6.01
C LEU A 115 11.02 -18.82 5.55
N LYS A 116 11.16 -19.79 6.46
CA LYS A 116 11.58 -21.15 6.13
C LYS A 116 10.58 -21.84 5.20
N ALA A 117 9.28 -21.75 5.51
CA ALA A 117 8.22 -22.35 4.70
C ALA A 117 8.19 -21.76 3.27
N ALA A 118 8.43 -20.46 3.12
CA ALA A 118 8.53 -19.79 1.82
C ALA A 118 9.88 -19.99 1.10
N ASN A 119 10.79 -20.81 1.64
CA ASN A 119 12.14 -21.03 1.14
C ASN A 119 12.96 -19.72 1.00
N LEU A 120 12.76 -18.77 1.92
CA LEU A 120 13.44 -17.47 1.99
C LEU A 120 14.55 -17.46 3.04
N ILE A 121 15.42 -18.47 2.99
CA ILE A 121 16.49 -18.67 3.98
C ILE A 121 17.49 -17.51 3.97
N SER A 122 17.81 -16.95 2.80
CA SER A 122 18.66 -15.76 2.68
C SER A 122 18.10 -14.58 3.49
N ASN A 123 16.79 -14.32 3.38
CA ASN A 123 16.15 -13.21 4.08
C ASN A 123 16.16 -13.44 5.59
N LEU A 124 15.96 -14.68 6.04
CA LEU A 124 16.08 -15.05 7.44
C LEU A 124 17.49 -14.77 7.98
N GLU A 125 18.54 -15.14 7.24
CA GLU A 125 19.92 -14.85 7.63
C GLU A 125 20.24 -13.36 7.66
N MET A 126 19.73 -12.60 6.68
CA MET A 126 19.89 -11.14 6.66
C MET A 126 19.21 -10.47 7.85
N LEU A 127 18.02 -10.93 8.23
CA LEU A 127 17.29 -10.44 9.41
C LEU A 127 18.02 -10.79 10.71
N LYS A 128 18.59 -12.00 10.82
CA LYS A 128 19.41 -12.37 11.98
C LYS A 128 20.66 -11.50 12.15
N LYS A 129 21.22 -11.00 11.05
CA LYS A 129 22.37 -10.08 11.02
C LYS A 129 21.97 -8.61 11.11
N ASP A 130 20.69 -8.31 11.35
CA ASP A 130 20.11 -6.96 11.40
C ASP A 130 20.32 -6.11 10.14
N MET A 131 20.53 -6.76 8.98
CA MET A 131 20.84 -6.06 7.72
C MET A 131 19.59 -5.49 7.01
N ILE A 132 18.39 -5.82 7.49
CA ILE A 132 17.12 -5.33 6.92
C ILE A 132 16.48 -4.35 7.90
N ILE A 133 16.62 -3.07 7.61
CA ILE A 133 16.20 -1.97 8.49
C ILE A 133 14.69 -1.82 8.66
N THR A 134 13.89 -2.38 7.74
CA THR A 134 12.42 -2.24 7.73
C THR A 134 11.68 -3.39 8.40
N HIS A 135 12.36 -4.51 8.66
CA HIS A 135 11.75 -5.73 9.19
C HIS A 135 12.53 -6.23 10.38
N THR A 136 11.88 -6.95 11.29
CA THR A 136 12.49 -7.63 12.44
C THR A 136 11.92 -9.04 12.56
N LEU A 137 12.61 -9.96 13.24
CA LEU A 137 12.05 -11.28 13.49
C LEU A 137 11.03 -11.22 14.63
N ILE A 138 9.98 -12.02 14.52
CA ILE A 138 9.06 -12.26 15.63
C ILE A 138 9.81 -12.99 16.76
N THR A 139 9.66 -12.45 17.96
CA THR A 139 10.21 -12.93 19.24
C THR A 139 9.16 -12.77 20.35
N ASP A 140 9.44 -13.26 21.55
CA ASP A 140 8.53 -13.14 22.71
C ASP A 140 8.22 -11.69 23.11
N SER A 141 9.10 -10.73 22.76
CA SER A 141 8.88 -9.30 23.03
C SER A 141 8.08 -8.58 21.93
N THR A 142 7.72 -9.28 20.84
CA THR A 142 7.01 -8.69 19.71
C THR A 142 5.59 -8.32 20.08
N ARG A 143 5.19 -7.09 19.74
CA ARG A 143 3.82 -6.61 19.94
C ARG A 143 2.98 -6.91 18.70
N LEU A 144 1.75 -7.38 18.90
CA LEU A 144 0.80 -7.67 17.82
C LEU A 144 1.35 -8.65 16.74
N PRO A 145 1.98 -9.78 17.11
CA PRO A 145 2.62 -10.68 16.15
C PRO A 145 1.64 -11.25 15.10
N ILE A 146 0.35 -11.39 15.45
CA ILE A 146 -0.71 -11.89 14.56
C ILE A 146 -0.94 -10.97 13.35
N LEU A 147 -0.66 -9.67 13.49
CA LEU A 147 -0.82 -8.68 12.42
C LEU A 147 0.49 -8.45 11.64
N GLY A 148 1.58 -9.09 12.04
CA GLY A 148 2.86 -9.06 11.33
C GLY A 148 2.84 -9.89 10.05
N ASP A 149 4.01 -10.02 9.44
CA ASP A 149 4.22 -10.86 8.27
C ASP A 149 4.30 -12.31 8.72
N ILE A 150 3.15 -12.99 8.71
CA ILE A 150 3.00 -14.38 9.18
C ILE A 150 2.40 -15.33 8.16
N ILE A 151 1.89 -14.83 7.03
CA ILE A 151 1.20 -15.65 6.02
C ILE A 151 2.18 -15.96 4.89
N PRO A 152 2.78 -17.17 4.86
CA PRO A 152 3.69 -17.55 3.78
C PRO A 152 2.89 -17.85 2.50
N LEU A 153 3.23 -17.15 1.42
CA LEU A 153 2.80 -17.47 0.07
C LEU A 153 3.84 -18.39 -0.56
N ILE A 154 3.52 -19.68 -0.60
CA ILE A 154 4.37 -20.75 -1.12
C ILE A 154 3.87 -21.24 -2.49
N LYS A 155 4.63 -22.11 -3.16
CA LYS A 155 4.18 -22.77 -4.40
C LYS A 155 2.78 -23.38 -4.19
N PRO A 156 1.83 -23.20 -5.12
CA PRO A 156 1.97 -22.80 -6.53
C PRO A 156 2.05 -21.29 -6.77
N TYR A 157 2.09 -20.45 -5.74
CA TYR A 157 2.26 -19.01 -5.92
C TYR A 157 3.64 -18.70 -6.57
N PRO A 158 3.70 -17.91 -7.65
CA PRO A 158 4.91 -17.76 -8.47
C PRO A 158 6.01 -16.94 -7.79
N PHE A 159 5.69 -16.11 -6.79
CA PHE A 159 6.63 -15.23 -6.12
C PHE A 159 6.65 -15.49 -4.61
N PRO A 160 7.48 -16.42 -4.10
CA PRO A 160 7.54 -16.72 -2.68
C PRO A 160 7.76 -15.47 -1.83
N LYS A 161 6.90 -15.28 -0.82
CA LYS A 161 6.96 -14.16 0.12
C LYS A 161 6.12 -14.45 1.35
N ILE A 162 6.25 -13.61 2.36
CA ILE A 162 5.33 -13.57 3.48
C ILE A 162 4.57 -12.25 3.41
N ILE A 163 3.31 -12.30 3.80
CA ILE A 163 2.42 -11.15 3.80
C ILE A 163 1.75 -11.02 5.16
N SER A 164 1.30 -9.82 5.47
CA SER A 164 0.47 -9.55 6.65
C SER A 164 -1.03 -9.64 6.33
N ILE A 165 -1.86 -9.61 7.37
CA ILE A 165 -3.31 -9.40 7.21
C ILE A 165 -3.58 -8.02 6.59
N GLY A 166 -2.81 -7.00 6.95
CA GLY A 166 -2.91 -5.67 6.37
C GLY A 166 -2.67 -5.66 4.85
N ASP A 167 -1.71 -6.45 4.37
CA ASP A 167 -1.42 -6.59 2.94
C ASP A 167 -2.57 -7.18 2.14
N ILE A 168 -3.36 -8.07 2.75
CA ILE A 168 -4.56 -8.64 2.13
C ILE A 168 -5.60 -7.53 1.91
N PHE A 169 -5.90 -6.74 2.95
CA PHE A 169 -6.83 -5.62 2.84
C PHE A 169 -6.34 -4.57 1.83
N LEU A 170 -5.04 -4.25 1.88
CA LEU A 170 -4.38 -3.31 0.97
C LEU A 170 -4.49 -3.80 -0.49
N GLY A 171 -4.16 -5.06 -0.75
CA GLY A 171 -4.23 -5.70 -2.05
C GLY A 171 -5.65 -5.76 -2.61
N LEU A 172 -6.62 -6.19 -1.79
CA LEU A 172 -8.04 -6.21 -2.16
C LEU A 172 -8.57 -4.80 -2.45
N GLY A 173 -8.18 -3.81 -1.66
CA GLY A 173 -8.54 -2.41 -1.88
C GLY A 173 -8.05 -1.89 -3.22
N ILE A 174 -6.79 -2.15 -3.56
CA ILE A 174 -6.21 -1.79 -4.87
C ILE A 174 -6.89 -2.54 -6.01
N PHE A 175 -7.16 -3.83 -5.82
CA PHE A 175 -7.84 -4.66 -6.80
C PHE A 175 -9.25 -4.14 -7.12
N PHE A 176 -10.07 -3.87 -6.11
CA PHE A 176 -11.40 -3.31 -6.34
C PHE A 176 -11.36 -1.88 -6.86
N PHE A 177 -10.36 -1.09 -6.47
CA PHE A 177 -10.17 0.26 -6.97
C PHE A 177 -9.94 0.28 -8.49
N ILE A 178 -8.99 -0.51 -8.98
CA ILE A 178 -8.65 -0.57 -10.41
C ILE A 178 -9.80 -1.17 -11.21
N GLN A 179 -10.46 -2.24 -10.74
CA GLN A 179 -11.63 -2.76 -11.44
C GLN A 179 -12.76 -1.75 -11.50
N GLY A 180 -13.07 -1.08 -10.39
CA GLY A 180 -14.08 -0.04 -10.34
C GLY A 180 -13.75 1.13 -11.26
N ALA A 181 -12.47 1.49 -11.40
CA ALA A 181 -11.99 2.48 -12.35
C ALA A 181 -12.21 2.05 -13.81
N MET A 182 -11.92 0.79 -14.14
CA MET A 182 -12.05 0.27 -15.50
C MET A 182 -13.50 0.06 -15.94
N THR A 183 -14.37 -0.44 -15.05
CA THR A 183 -15.74 -0.87 -15.38
C THR A 183 -16.81 0.21 -15.19
N LYS A 184 -16.53 1.27 -14.41
CA LYS A 184 -17.46 2.41 -14.31
C LYS A 184 -17.56 3.11 -15.66
N LYS A 185 -18.55 2.72 -16.47
CA LYS A 185 -19.02 3.48 -17.63
C LYS A 185 -19.34 4.90 -17.20
N GLY A 186 -18.45 5.86 -17.47
CA GLY A 186 -18.80 7.26 -17.67
C GLY A 186 -19.62 7.97 -16.58
N ILE A 187 -19.58 7.56 -15.30
CA ILE A 187 -20.23 8.34 -14.21
C ILE A 187 -19.53 9.69 -13.99
N PHE A 188 -18.30 9.85 -14.51
CA PHE A 188 -17.60 11.13 -14.57
C PHE A 188 -17.89 11.96 -15.83
N SER A 189 -18.80 11.51 -16.71
CA SER A 189 -19.56 12.48 -17.49
C SER A 189 -20.41 13.22 -16.47
N ARG A 190 -19.95 14.41 -16.03
CA ARG A 190 -20.85 15.40 -15.44
C ARG A 190 -22.14 15.31 -16.26
N LYS A 191 -23.28 15.01 -15.64
CA LYS A 191 -24.56 15.36 -16.23
C LYS A 191 -24.46 16.86 -16.53
N THR A 192 -24.06 17.22 -17.73
CA THR A 192 -24.36 18.52 -18.29
C THR A 192 -25.87 18.53 -18.28
N LYS A 193 -26.45 19.22 -17.29
CA LYS A 193 -27.85 19.63 -17.37
C LYS A 193 -27.91 20.48 -18.64
N MET A 194 -28.27 19.88 -19.77
CA MET A 194 -28.66 20.65 -20.93
C MET A 194 -29.86 21.46 -20.50
N ILE A 195 -29.66 22.77 -20.38
CA ILE A 195 -30.76 23.72 -20.22
C ILE A 195 -31.53 23.62 -21.54
N LYS A 196 -32.71 22.99 -21.50
CA LYS A 196 -33.64 23.04 -22.63
C LYS A 196 -34.26 24.43 -22.63
N PHE A 197 -33.92 25.24 -23.63
CA PHE A 197 -34.67 26.46 -23.91
C PHE A 197 -35.98 26.05 -24.58
N GLU A 198 -37.11 26.24 -23.91
CA GLU A 198 -38.41 26.21 -24.55
C GLU A 198 -38.62 27.52 -25.29
N TYR A 199 -38.67 27.46 -26.62
CA TYR A 199 -39.08 28.60 -27.43
C TYR A 199 -40.61 28.68 -27.42
N LYS A 200 -41.13 29.78 -26.85
CA LYS A 200 -42.55 30.15 -26.99
C LYS A 200 -42.80 30.49 -28.46
N LYS A 201 -43.65 29.72 -29.13
CA LYS A 201 -44.22 30.12 -30.42
C LYS A 201 -45.22 31.25 -30.16
N ASN A 202 -44.99 32.41 -30.75
CA ASN A 202 -46.01 33.42 -31.01
C ASN A 202 -46.65 33.13 -32.36
#